data_AF-A0A3M1HQX6-F1
#
_entry.id   AF-A0A3M1HQX6-F1
#
_cell.length_a   1.000
_cell.length_b   1.000
_cell.length_c   1.000
_cell.angle_alpha   90.00
_cell.angle_beta   90.00
_cell.angle_gamma   90.00
#
_symmetry.space_group_name_H-M   'P 1'
#
loop_
_entity.id
_entity.type
_entity.pdbx_description
1 polymer ?
#
loop_
_entity_poly.entity_id
_entity_poly.type
_entity_poly.pdbx_seq_one_letter_code
_entity_poly.pdbx_strand_id
1 'polypeptide(L)'
;MDNRADPRPIRRRWLWPSLIVLALVILAAVDMRQAPVQAKSNYLTAFRSTYPGISGSQLDSCAVCHTSIPARNAFGADYKSHGHSFVAIEQLDSDGDGYSNIVEIQALTFPGDPASHPAGNPTP
;
A
#
# COMPACT_ATOMS: atom_id res chain seq x y z
N MET A 1 2.84 -35.59 -81.58
CA MET A 1 3.76 -34.64 -80.91
C MET A 1 3.06 -33.28 -80.92
N ASP A 2 2.89 -32.49 -79.87
CA ASP A 2 3.37 -32.52 -78.48
C ASP A 2 2.50 -31.51 -77.70
N ASN A 3 1.68 -31.98 -76.75
CA ASN A 3 0.92 -31.13 -75.84
C ASN A 3 1.85 -30.74 -74.68
N ARG A 4 2.48 -29.57 -74.74
CA ARG A 4 3.23 -29.02 -73.60
C ARG A 4 2.47 -27.86 -72.98
N ALA A 5 1.77 -28.16 -71.89
CA ALA A 5 1.35 -27.15 -70.93
C ALA A 5 2.59 -26.67 -70.15
N ASP A 6 2.80 -25.35 -70.11
CA ASP A 6 3.86 -24.69 -69.34
C ASP A 6 3.35 -24.33 -67.94
N PRO A 7 3.86 -24.95 -66.85
CA PRO A 7 3.47 -24.58 -65.50
C PRO A 7 4.30 -23.40 -65.01
N ARG A 8 3.71 -22.20 -65.00
CA ARG A 8 4.35 -21.03 -64.37
C ARG A 8 4.51 -21.25 -62.85
N PRO A 9 5.68 -20.96 -62.27
CA PRO A 9 5.91 -21.17 -60.84
C PRO A 9 5.17 -20.14 -59.98
N ILE A 10 4.46 -20.64 -58.97
CA ILE A 10 3.74 -19.84 -57.97
C ILE A 10 4.77 -19.13 -57.09
N ARG A 11 4.93 -17.81 -57.27
CA ARG A 11 5.80 -16.98 -56.41
C ARG A 11 5.13 -16.76 -55.05
N ARG A 12 5.51 -17.57 -54.05
CA ARG A 12 5.18 -17.34 -52.64
C ARG A 12 5.86 -16.04 -52.18
N ARG A 13 5.09 -14.95 -52.15
CA ARG A 13 5.52 -13.67 -51.60
C ARG A 13 5.56 -13.81 -50.07
N TRP A 14 6.75 -14.00 -49.52
CA TRP A 14 6.99 -14.01 -48.08
C TRP A 14 6.68 -12.62 -47.49
N LEU A 15 5.43 -12.40 -47.09
CA LEU A 15 4.98 -11.24 -46.31
C LEU A 15 5.22 -11.46 -44.80
N TRP A 16 6.41 -11.94 -44.42
CA TRP A 16 6.72 -12.31 -43.04
C TRP A 16 7.66 -11.34 -42.27
N PRO A 17 8.38 -10.36 -42.86
CA PRO A 17 9.28 -9.53 -42.06
C PRO A 17 8.57 -8.40 -41.30
N SER A 18 7.39 -7.94 -41.76
CA SER A 18 6.73 -6.75 -41.20
C SER A 18 6.06 -6.96 -39.84
N LEU A 19 5.56 -8.17 -39.55
CA LEU A 19 4.95 -8.49 -38.25
C LEU A 19 6.01 -8.66 -37.14
N ILE A 20 7.20 -9.12 -37.51
CA ILE A 20 8.31 -9.34 -36.56
C ILE A 20 8.92 -8.00 -36.12
N VAL A 21 9.11 -7.06 -37.04
CA VAL A 21 9.63 -5.72 -36.72
C VAL A 21 8.63 -4.93 -35.87
N LEU A 22 7.33 -5.03 -36.16
CA LEU A 22 6.29 -4.37 -35.35
C LEU A 22 6.20 -4.94 -33.92
N ALA A 23 6.34 -6.27 -33.77
CA ALA A 23 6.35 -6.91 -32.45
C ALA A 23 7.55 -6.49 -31.59
N LEU A 24 8.73 -6.30 -32.21
CA LEU A 24 9.94 -5.84 -31.51
C LEU A 24 9.87 -4.38 -31.05
N VAL A 25 9.19 -3.51 -31.81
CA VAL A 25 8.98 -2.10 -31.41
C VAL A 25 8.02 -1.97 -30.22
N ILE A 26 6.98 -2.83 -30.14
CA ILE A 26 6.04 -2.85 -29.02
C ILE A 26 6.72 -3.38 -27.73
N LEU A 27 7.63 -4.36 -27.86
CA LEU A 27 8.41 -4.87 -26.72
C LEU A 27 9.38 -3.82 -26.11
N ALA A 28 9.88 -2.88 -26.91
CA ALA A 28 10.84 -1.87 -26.46
C ALA A 28 10.19 -0.67 -25.72
N ALA A 29 8.86 -0.50 -25.80
CA ALA A 29 8.16 0.67 -25.25
C ALA A 29 7.52 0.45 -23.87
N VAL A 30 7.65 -0.74 -23.27
CA VAL A 30 7.06 -1.05 -21.96
C VAL A 30 8.03 -0.69 -20.84
N ASP A 31 8.29 0.61 -20.67
CA ASP A 31 8.96 1.15 -19.47
C ASP A 31 7.93 1.20 -18.33
N MET A 32 7.56 0.02 -17.81
CA MET A 32 6.67 -0.09 -16.64
C MET A 32 7.40 0.43 -15.40
N ARG A 33 7.21 1.70 -15.08
CA ARG A 33 7.54 2.27 -13.78
C ARG A 33 6.61 1.70 -12.72
N GLN A 34 6.99 0.56 -12.15
CA GLN A 34 6.30 0.01 -10.99
C GLN A 34 6.56 0.92 -9.80
N ALA A 35 5.52 1.56 -9.28
CA ALA A 35 5.59 2.14 -7.94
C ALA A 35 5.79 0.98 -6.94
N PRO A 36 6.67 1.11 -5.94
CA PRO A 36 6.85 0.07 -4.94
C PRO A 36 5.56 -0.07 -4.13
N VAL A 37 4.77 -1.10 -4.41
CA VAL A 37 3.66 -1.51 -3.54
C VAL A 37 4.28 -2.21 -2.34
N GLN A 38 4.49 -1.47 -1.25
CA GLN A 38 4.86 -2.10 0.01
C GLN A 38 3.66 -2.88 0.54
N ALA A 39 3.83 -4.19 0.72
CA ALA A 39 2.82 -5.04 1.35
C ALA A 39 2.65 -4.58 2.81
N LYS A 40 1.60 -3.78 3.05
CA LYS A 40 1.21 -3.32 4.37
C LYS A 40 0.73 -4.52 5.19
N SER A 41 1.03 -4.57 6.49
CA SER A 41 0.52 -5.66 7.34
C SER A 41 -1.01 -5.65 7.36
N ASN A 42 -1.63 -6.80 7.62
CA ASN A 42 -3.09 -6.90 7.80
C ASN A 42 -3.58 -5.94 8.89
N TYR A 43 -2.81 -5.75 9.97
CA TYR A 43 -3.13 -4.80 11.03
C TYR A 43 -3.08 -3.35 10.58
N LEU A 44 -2.05 -2.93 9.84
CA LEU A 44 -1.96 -1.56 9.35
C LEU A 44 -2.99 -1.30 8.24
N THR A 45 -3.37 -2.33 7.48
CA THR A 45 -4.49 -2.26 6.52
C THR A 45 -5.82 -2.10 7.24
N ALA A 46 -6.06 -2.86 8.32
CA ALA A 46 -7.24 -2.70 9.16
C ALA A 46 -7.29 -1.31 9.80
N PHE A 47 -6.16 -0.81 10.29
CA PHE A 47 -6.06 0.53 10.89
C PHE A 47 -6.47 1.63 9.90
N ARG A 48 -5.97 1.58 8.65
CA ARG A 48 -6.43 2.47 7.57
C ARG A 48 -7.91 2.33 7.24
N SER A 49 -8.42 1.11 7.27
CA SER A 49 -9.82 0.85 6.98
C SER A 49 -10.72 1.45 8.06
N THR A 50 -10.31 1.40 9.32
CA THR A 50 -11.03 2.02 10.45
C THR A 50 -10.90 3.55 10.41
N TYR A 51 -9.72 4.08 10.07
CA TYR A 51 -9.43 5.51 10.06
C TYR A 51 -8.88 5.96 8.70
N PRO A 52 -9.72 6.17 7.67
CA PRO A 52 -9.25 6.50 6.32
C PRO A 52 -8.40 7.79 6.24
N GLY A 53 -8.64 8.73 7.16
CA GLY A 53 -7.96 10.04 7.23
C GLY A 53 -6.46 9.97 7.56
N ILE A 54 -5.95 8.82 8.01
CA ILE A 54 -4.52 8.67 8.29
C ILE A 54 -3.68 8.43 7.03
N SER A 55 -4.30 8.15 5.89
CA SER A 55 -3.56 7.70 4.70
C SER A 55 -2.55 8.76 4.25
N GLY A 56 -1.27 8.38 4.21
CA GLY A 56 -0.16 9.31 3.90
C GLY A 56 0.31 10.18 5.07
N SER A 57 -0.27 10.05 6.27
CA SER A 57 0.21 10.70 7.49
C SER A 57 1.32 9.90 8.18
N GLN A 58 1.86 10.44 9.28
CA GLN A 58 2.83 9.72 10.12
C GLN A 58 2.28 8.43 10.75
N LEU A 59 0.96 8.39 10.98
CA LEU A 59 0.24 7.22 11.46
C LEU A 59 0.08 6.14 10.38
N ASP A 60 0.41 6.45 9.12
CA ASP A 60 0.36 5.51 8.01
C ASP A 60 1.53 4.49 8.01
N SER A 61 2.11 4.21 9.17
CA SER A 61 3.33 3.43 9.32
C SER A 61 3.24 2.46 10.49
N CYS A 62 4.13 1.46 10.55
CA CYS A 62 4.16 0.52 11.68
C CYS A 62 4.48 1.20 13.02
N ALA A 63 5.03 2.42 13.00
CA ALA A 63 5.38 3.17 14.20
C ALA A 63 4.18 3.48 15.09
N VAL A 64 2.95 3.51 14.53
CA VAL A 64 1.73 3.74 15.32
C VAL A 64 1.54 2.69 16.42
N CYS A 65 2.02 1.47 16.24
CA CYS A 65 1.92 0.40 17.25
C CYS A 65 3.29 -0.05 17.82
N HIS A 66 4.41 0.39 17.24
CA HIS A 66 5.73 -0.19 17.52
C HIS A 66 6.77 0.88 17.81
N THR A 67 7.50 0.72 18.92
CA THR A 67 8.75 1.44 19.18
C THR A 67 9.91 0.84 18.38
N SER A 68 9.91 -0.49 18.25
CA SER A 68 10.81 -1.26 17.39
C SER A 68 10.15 -2.61 17.12
N ILE A 69 10.27 -3.19 15.94
CA ILE A 69 9.61 -4.48 15.67
C ILE A 69 10.44 -5.60 16.31
N PRO A 70 9.86 -6.48 17.17
CA PRO A 70 8.43 -6.68 17.45
C PRO A 70 7.89 -6.00 18.73
N ALA A 71 8.69 -5.25 19.47
CA ALA A 71 8.26 -4.49 20.64
C ALA A 71 7.15 -3.47 20.31
N ARG A 72 6.17 -3.33 21.20
CA ARG A 72 5.02 -2.44 21.00
C ARG A 72 5.13 -1.22 21.90
N ASN A 73 4.61 -0.09 21.42
CA ASN A 73 4.34 1.07 22.28
C ASN A 73 3.09 0.78 23.13
N ALA A 74 2.65 1.76 23.93
CA ALA A 74 1.50 1.59 24.81
C ALA A 74 0.19 1.35 24.02
N PHE A 75 -0.07 2.15 22.97
CA PHE A 75 -1.19 1.93 22.04
C PHE A 75 -1.23 0.51 21.46
N GLY A 76 -0.10 0.01 20.97
CA GLY A 76 0.01 -1.34 20.44
C GLY A 76 -0.14 -2.43 21.52
N ALA A 77 0.18 -2.12 22.78
CA ALA A 77 -0.09 -3.01 23.91
C ALA A 77 -1.60 -3.11 24.18
N ASP A 78 -2.29 -1.98 24.24
CA ASP A 78 -3.74 -1.91 24.43
C ASP A 78 -4.52 -2.54 23.28
N TYR A 79 -4.10 -2.29 22.04
CA TYR A 79 -4.68 -2.95 20.87
C TYR A 79 -4.61 -4.48 20.99
N LYS A 80 -3.49 -5.03 21.49
CA LYS A 80 -3.37 -6.48 21.70
C LYS A 80 -4.24 -6.97 22.86
N SER A 81 -4.27 -6.26 23.99
CA SER A 81 -5.03 -6.70 25.17
C SER A 81 -6.54 -6.64 24.95
N HIS A 82 -7.01 -5.75 24.07
CA HIS A 82 -8.42 -5.58 23.71
C HIS A 82 -8.82 -6.35 22.44
N GLY A 83 -8.19 -7.50 22.19
CA GLY A 83 -8.60 -8.43 21.15
C GLY A 83 -8.39 -7.92 19.73
N HIS A 84 -7.42 -7.03 19.51
CA HIS A 84 -7.13 -6.43 18.21
C HIS A 84 -8.30 -5.61 17.63
N SER A 85 -9.02 -4.90 18.51
CA SER A 85 -10.07 -3.96 18.13
C SER A 85 -9.63 -2.52 18.35
N PHE A 86 -9.45 -1.76 17.27
CA PHE A 86 -9.13 -0.33 17.37
C PHE A 86 -10.26 0.48 18.02
N VAL A 87 -11.51 0.15 17.69
CA VAL A 87 -12.69 0.83 18.25
C VAL A 87 -12.78 0.61 19.77
N ALA A 88 -12.37 -0.57 20.27
CA ALA A 88 -12.42 -0.88 21.70
C ALA A 88 -11.45 -0.03 22.54
N ILE A 89 -10.43 0.57 21.93
CA ILE A 89 -9.43 1.38 22.63
C ILE A 89 -9.53 2.86 22.31
N GLU A 90 -10.50 3.30 21.51
CA GLU A 90 -10.64 4.71 21.09
C GLU A 90 -10.68 5.70 22.26
N GLN A 91 -11.35 5.32 23.36
CA GLN A 91 -11.53 6.17 24.54
C GLN A 91 -10.44 5.98 25.61
N LEU A 92 -9.47 5.09 25.39
CA LEU A 92 -8.32 4.97 26.27
C LEU A 92 -7.33 6.08 25.98
N ASP A 93 -6.66 6.57 27.01
CA ASP A 93 -5.42 7.32 26.93
C ASP A 93 -4.29 6.31 27.12
N SER A 94 -3.77 5.78 26.01
CA SER A 94 -2.85 4.65 26.05
C SER A 94 -1.48 5.04 26.59
N ASP A 95 -1.03 6.27 26.36
CA ASP A 95 0.31 6.71 26.74
C ASP A 95 0.37 7.64 27.95
N GLY A 96 -0.79 8.10 28.43
CA GLY A 96 -0.96 8.79 29.70
C GLY A 96 -0.73 10.30 29.61
N ASP A 97 -0.88 10.89 28.43
CA ASP A 97 -0.68 12.32 28.20
C ASP A 97 -1.94 13.18 28.39
N GLY A 98 -3.08 12.52 28.65
CA GLY A 98 -4.38 13.14 28.88
C GLY A 98 -5.25 13.30 27.62
N TYR A 99 -4.83 12.75 26.48
CA TYR A 99 -5.65 12.66 25.27
C TYR A 99 -6.05 11.21 25.01
N SER A 100 -7.32 10.99 24.69
CA SER A 100 -7.74 9.65 24.25
C SER A 100 -7.21 9.36 22.85
N ASN A 101 -6.93 8.09 22.58
CA ASN A 101 -6.44 7.58 21.31
C ASN A 101 -7.19 8.13 20.08
N ILE A 102 -8.52 8.25 20.13
CA ILE A 102 -9.30 8.76 18.99
C ILE A 102 -9.05 10.25 18.72
N VAL A 103 -8.84 11.05 19.76
CA VAL A 103 -8.54 12.49 19.63
C VAL A 103 -7.20 12.66 18.93
N GLU A 104 -6.21 11.87 19.32
CA GLU A 104 -4.88 11.89 18.72
C GLU A 104 -4.87 11.38 17.28
N ILE A 105 -5.55 10.26 17.01
CA ILE A 105 -5.68 9.73 15.65
C ILE A 105 -6.33 10.75 14.72
N GLN A 106 -7.35 11.48 15.19
CA GLN A 106 -7.99 12.55 14.43
C GLN A 106 -7.08 13.77 14.26
N ALA A 107 -6.23 14.07 15.24
CA ALA A 107 -5.22 15.12 15.18
C ALA A 107 -3.95 14.69 14.41
N LEU A 108 -3.89 13.44 13.94
CA LEU A 108 -2.74 12.82 13.29
C LEU A 108 -1.49 12.77 14.18
N THR A 109 -1.65 12.67 15.49
CA THR A 109 -0.56 12.50 16.47
C THR A 109 -0.49 11.04 16.94
N PHE A 110 0.63 10.62 17.55
CA PHE A 110 0.87 9.20 17.86
C PHE A 110 0.27 8.80 19.22
N PRO A 111 -0.79 7.95 19.25
CA PRO A 111 -1.50 7.58 20.49
C PRO A 111 -0.73 6.68 21.46
N GLY A 112 0.56 6.50 21.21
CA GLY A 112 1.44 5.64 21.99
C GLY A 112 2.75 6.33 22.34
N ASP A 113 2.83 7.64 22.16
CA ASP A 113 3.98 8.50 22.41
C ASP A 113 3.52 9.78 23.13
N PRO A 114 3.76 9.91 24.46
CA PRO A 114 3.31 11.05 25.26
C PRO A 114 3.88 12.41 24.84
N ALA A 115 4.85 12.43 23.91
CA ALA A 115 5.40 13.64 23.33
C ALA A 115 4.74 14.03 21.99
N SER A 116 3.86 13.19 21.45
CA SER A 116 3.17 13.38 20.17
C SER A 116 1.68 13.56 20.40
N HIS A 117 1.28 14.79 20.71
CA HIS A 117 -0.08 15.08 21.13
C HIS A 117 -0.63 16.37 20.53
N PRO A 118 -1.96 16.57 20.53
CA PRO A 118 -2.57 17.80 20.08
C PRO A 118 -2.11 19.02 20.90
N ALA A 119 -2.22 20.21 20.30
CA ALA A 119 -2.07 21.45 21.04
C ALA A 119 -3.36 21.74 21.82
N GLY A 120 -3.24 22.04 23.12
CA GLY A 120 -4.39 22.35 23.98
C GLY A 120 -4.17 21.88 25.40
N ASN A 121 -5.21 22.05 26.23
CA ASN A 121 -5.27 21.36 27.50
C ASN A 121 -5.92 19.98 27.27
N PRO A 122 -5.44 18.92 27.94
CA PRO A 122 -6.04 17.59 27.85
C PRO A 122 -7.51 17.62 28.28
N THR A 123 -8.28 16.72 27.70
CA THR A 123 -9.72 16.62 27.99
C THR A 123 -9.90 16.07 29.41
N PRO A 124 -10.75 16.68 30.27
CA PRO A 124 -10.98 16.17 31.63
C PRO A 124 -11.56 14.76 31.69
#